data_AF-A0A7D5RGP6-F1
#
_entry.id   AF-A0A7D5RGP6-F1
#
_cell.length_a   1.000
_cell.length_b   1.000
_cell.length_c   1.000
_cell.angle_alpha   90.00
_cell.angle_beta   90.00
_cell.angle_gamma   90.00
#
_symmetry.space_group_name_H-M   'P 1'
#
loop_
_entity.id
_entity.type
_entity.pdbx_description
1 polymer ?
#
loop_
_entity_poly.entity_id
_entity_poly.type
_entity_poly.pdbx_seq_one_letter_code
_entity_poly.pdbx_strand_id
1 'polypeptide(L)'
;MDKISRKAKGTQLSYKIVLNNWEIFSEEKFRQKDIIPDLKIVDEETLWDTLQSWINWNSERDNMPQTIKHWFSLLKKYLYYRGIKLTKEDVSENLDFPLKIEESHYPPSLEVSIFKNILICLMKISLKKHTVYWKSVIRLVFIVGILKNV
;
A
#
# COMPACT_ATOMS: atom_id res chain seq x y z
N MET A 1 -30.13 -9.83 -0.12
CA MET A 1 -29.49 -8.51 0.07
C MET A 1 -29.78 -7.89 1.47
N ASP A 2 -30.81 -8.33 2.18
CA ASP A 2 -31.38 -7.65 3.37
C ASP A 2 -30.54 -7.66 4.64
N LYS A 3 -29.51 -8.50 4.70
CA LYS A 3 -28.59 -8.55 5.86
C LYS A 3 -27.46 -7.53 5.76
N ILE A 4 -27.07 -7.15 4.53
CA ILE A 4 -26.01 -6.15 4.30
C ILE A 4 -26.62 -4.75 4.33
N SER A 5 -27.81 -4.55 3.74
CA SER A 5 -28.52 -3.25 3.71
C SER A 5 -28.86 -2.67 5.08
N ARG A 6 -28.96 -3.51 6.12
CA ARG A 6 -29.20 -3.08 7.51
C ARG A 6 -27.94 -2.66 8.29
N LYS A 7 -26.74 -2.79 7.70
CA LYS A 7 -25.48 -2.41 8.36
C LYS A 7 -25.21 -0.91 8.23
N ALA A 8 -24.24 -0.40 9.00
CA ALA A 8 -23.76 0.97 8.86
C ALA A 8 -23.27 1.25 7.42
N LYS A 9 -23.44 2.48 6.92
CA LYS A 9 -23.12 2.88 5.54
C LYS A 9 -21.67 2.51 5.15
N GLY A 10 -20.71 2.77 6.03
CA GLY A 10 -19.31 2.41 5.78
C GLY A 10 -19.12 0.91 5.57
N THR A 11 -19.80 0.07 6.36
CA THR A 11 -19.75 -1.38 6.20
C THR A 11 -20.42 -1.84 4.91
N GLN A 12 -21.54 -1.22 4.51
CA GLN A 12 -22.18 -1.50 3.22
C GLN A 12 -21.23 -1.21 2.06
N LEU A 13 -20.50 -0.09 2.13
CA LEU A 13 -19.50 0.28 1.13
C LEU A 13 -18.37 -0.74 1.07
N SER A 14 -17.85 -1.19 2.22
CA SER A 14 -16.83 -2.25 2.26
C SER A 14 -17.31 -3.54 1.60
N TYR A 15 -18.55 -3.96 1.85
CA TYR A 15 -19.12 -5.12 1.16
C TYR A 15 -19.22 -4.88 -0.35
N LYS A 16 -19.68 -3.71 -0.79
CA LYS A 16 -19.77 -3.39 -2.23
C LYS A 16 -18.40 -3.48 -2.91
N ILE A 17 -17.34 -2.97 -2.28
CA ILE A 17 -15.97 -3.03 -2.80
C ILE A 17 -15.53 -4.49 -2.95
N VAL A 18 -15.72 -5.31 -1.90
CA VAL A 18 -15.30 -6.71 -1.89
C VAL A 18 -16.08 -7.54 -2.91
N LEU A 19 -17.38 -7.33 -3.03
CA LEU A 19 -18.21 -8.04 -4.01
C LEU A 19 -17.84 -7.67 -5.44
N ASN A 20 -17.60 -6.39 -5.71
CA ASN A 20 -17.11 -5.97 -7.02
C ASN A 20 -15.72 -6.55 -7.33
N ASN A 21 -14.82 -6.61 -6.36
CA ASN A 21 -13.51 -7.25 -6.53
C ASN A 21 -13.66 -8.75 -6.84
N TRP A 22 -14.56 -9.45 -6.13
CA TRP A 22 -14.87 -10.85 -6.38
C TRP A 22 -15.48 -11.09 -7.76
N GLU A 23 -16.42 -10.24 -8.19
CA GLU A 23 -17.03 -10.33 -9.53
C GLU A 23 -16.00 -10.12 -10.64
N ILE A 24 -15.07 -9.18 -10.47
CA ILE A 24 -13.97 -8.96 -11.43
C ILE A 24 -13.08 -10.20 -11.52
N PHE A 25 -12.66 -10.76 -10.39
CA PHE A 25 -11.90 -12.00 -10.37
C PHE A 25 -12.66 -13.14 -11.07
N SER A 26 -13.95 -13.28 -10.76
CA SER A 26 -14.79 -14.35 -11.30
C SER A 26 -14.94 -14.23 -12.81
N GLU A 27 -15.14 -13.01 -13.31
CA GLU A 27 -15.21 -12.70 -14.74
C GLU A 27 -13.87 -13.01 -15.43
N GLU A 28 -12.75 -12.63 -14.84
CA GLU A 28 -11.43 -12.86 -15.46
C GLU A 28 -11.03 -14.34 -15.50
N LYS A 29 -11.31 -15.10 -14.44
CA LYS A 29 -10.90 -16.50 -14.34
C LYS A 29 -11.91 -17.48 -14.93
N PHE A 30 -13.20 -17.20 -14.81
CA PHE A 30 -14.28 -18.13 -15.15
C PHE A 30 -15.27 -17.58 -16.19
N ARG A 31 -15.08 -16.34 -16.66
CA ARG A 31 -15.99 -15.65 -17.61
C ARG A 31 -17.42 -15.55 -17.10
N GLN A 32 -17.58 -15.50 -15.78
CA GLN A 32 -18.86 -15.40 -15.10
C GLN A 32 -18.73 -14.55 -13.85
N LYS A 33 -19.65 -13.61 -13.63
CA LYS A 33 -19.61 -12.72 -12.46
C LYS A 33 -20.02 -13.40 -11.15
N ASP A 34 -20.96 -14.35 -11.19
CA ASP A 34 -21.45 -15.06 -10.00
C ASP A 34 -21.20 -16.56 -10.10
N ILE A 35 -20.02 -16.98 -9.64
CA ILE A 35 -19.62 -18.40 -9.56
C ILE A 35 -20.05 -19.08 -8.25
N ILE A 36 -20.73 -18.36 -7.34
CA ILE A 36 -21.11 -18.91 -6.03
C ILE A 36 -22.08 -20.09 -6.13
N PRO A 37 -23.05 -20.14 -7.07
CA PRO A 37 -23.86 -21.34 -7.28
C PRO A 37 -23.00 -22.57 -7.59
N ASP A 38 -21.99 -22.42 -8.45
CA ASP A 38 -21.08 -23.50 -8.84
C ASP A 38 -20.20 -23.92 -7.67
N LEU A 39 -19.69 -22.96 -6.89
CA LEU A 39 -18.90 -23.23 -5.68
C LEU A 39 -19.63 -24.01 -4.58
N LYS A 40 -20.95 -24.19 -4.67
CA LYS A 40 -21.71 -25.02 -3.72
C LYS A 40 -21.71 -26.50 -4.07
N ILE A 41 -21.47 -26.82 -5.34
CA ILE A 41 -21.61 -28.18 -5.87
C ILE A 41 -20.27 -28.81 -6.20
N VAL A 42 -19.20 -28.01 -6.25
CA VAL A 42 -17.82 -28.51 -6.36
C VAL A 42 -17.40 -29.25 -5.09
N ASP A 43 -16.40 -30.10 -5.24
CA ASP A 43 -15.71 -30.72 -4.11
C ASP A 43 -14.93 -29.67 -3.29
N GLU A 44 -14.52 -30.09 -2.10
CA GLU A 44 -13.86 -29.22 -1.13
C GLU A 44 -12.49 -28.72 -1.62
N GLU A 45 -11.71 -29.55 -2.32
CA GLU A 45 -10.41 -29.18 -2.87
C GLU A 45 -10.57 -28.05 -3.90
N THR A 46 -11.50 -28.21 -4.85
CA THR A 46 -11.82 -27.18 -5.85
C THR A 46 -12.30 -25.87 -5.21
N LEU A 47 -13.06 -25.94 -4.11
CA LEU A 47 -13.48 -24.76 -3.35
C LEU A 47 -12.27 -24.02 -2.78
N TRP A 48 -11.37 -24.73 -2.09
CA TRP A 48 -10.18 -24.12 -1.49
C TRP A 48 -9.23 -23.56 -2.55
N ASP A 49 -9.01 -24.29 -3.65
CA ASP A 49 -8.21 -23.85 -4.78
C ASP A 49 -8.76 -22.56 -5.41
N THR A 50 -10.08 -22.44 -5.50
CA THR A 50 -10.71 -21.23 -6.02
C THR A 50 -10.51 -20.03 -5.08
N LEU A 51 -10.64 -20.26 -3.76
CA LEU A 51 -10.41 -19.23 -2.76
C LEU A 51 -8.93 -18.81 -2.70
N GLN A 52 -8.00 -19.76 -2.80
CA GLN A 52 -6.57 -19.48 -2.87
C GLN A 52 -6.24 -18.72 -4.17
N SER A 53 -6.84 -19.09 -5.29
CA SER A 53 -6.69 -18.39 -6.56
C SER A 53 -7.15 -16.93 -6.47
N TRP A 54 -8.23 -16.65 -5.72
CA TRP A 54 -8.66 -15.27 -5.47
C TRP A 54 -7.66 -14.49 -4.60
N ILE A 55 -7.06 -15.13 -3.58
CA ILE A 55 -6.01 -14.53 -2.76
C ILE A 55 -4.78 -14.19 -3.62
N ASN A 56 -4.31 -15.16 -4.40
CA ASN A 56 -3.14 -15.01 -5.27
C ASN A 56 -3.37 -13.92 -6.31
N TRP A 57 -4.53 -13.91 -6.96
CA TRP A 57 -4.90 -12.88 -7.94
C TRP A 57 -4.90 -11.47 -7.35
N ASN A 58 -5.32 -11.30 -6.09
CA ASN A 58 -5.22 -9.99 -5.42
C ASN A 58 -3.78 -9.62 -5.07
N SER A 59 -2.95 -10.61 -4.69
CA SER A 59 -1.54 -10.41 -4.38
C SER A 59 -0.73 -10.00 -5.61
N GLU A 60 -1.01 -10.59 -6.78
CA GLU A 60 -0.40 -10.25 -8.08
C GLU A 60 -0.72 -8.83 -8.55
N ARG A 61 -1.73 -8.19 -7.95
CA ARG A 61 -2.18 -6.82 -8.25
C ARG A 61 -1.72 -5.80 -7.21
N ASP A 62 -0.67 -6.13 -6.47
CA ASP A 62 -0.06 -5.27 -5.45
C ASP A 62 -1.01 -4.82 -4.33
N ASN A 63 -2.08 -5.58 -4.07
CA ASN A 63 -2.93 -5.29 -2.92
C ASN A 63 -2.20 -5.65 -1.63
N MET A 64 -2.21 -4.73 -0.67
CA MET A 64 -1.58 -4.96 0.64
C MET A 64 -2.13 -6.22 1.32
N PRO A 65 -1.29 -7.05 1.95
CA PRO A 65 -1.73 -8.27 2.64
C PRO A 65 -2.85 -8.05 3.66
N GLN A 66 -2.83 -6.91 4.37
CA GLN A 66 -3.87 -6.56 5.33
C GLN A 66 -5.22 -6.28 4.66
N THR A 67 -5.19 -5.64 3.49
CA THR A 67 -6.38 -5.40 2.66
C THR A 67 -6.97 -6.73 2.20
N ILE A 68 -6.13 -7.64 1.71
CA ILE A 68 -6.56 -8.97 1.25
C ILE A 68 -7.22 -9.76 2.40
N LYS A 69 -6.58 -9.79 3.59
CA LYS A 69 -7.16 -10.43 4.79
C LYS A 69 -8.48 -9.80 5.22
N HIS A 70 -8.57 -8.48 5.16
CA HIS A 70 -9.80 -7.75 5.48
C HIS A 70 -10.93 -8.09 4.49
N TRP A 71 -10.63 -8.05 3.20
CA TRP A 71 -11.58 -8.39 2.14
C TRP A 71 -12.03 -9.85 2.23
N PHE A 72 -11.10 -10.77 2.46
CA PHE A 72 -11.43 -12.19 2.67
C PHE A 72 -12.39 -12.37 3.85
N SER A 73 -12.17 -11.65 4.95
CA SER A 73 -13.06 -11.71 6.12
C SER A 73 -14.50 -11.24 5.82
N LEU A 74 -14.66 -10.29 4.89
CA LEU A 74 -15.96 -9.84 4.42
C LEU A 74 -16.57 -10.83 3.41
N LEU A 75 -15.75 -11.33 2.48
CA LEU A 75 -16.14 -12.34 1.49
C LEU A 75 -16.63 -13.61 2.19
N LYS A 76 -15.89 -14.14 3.17
CA LYS A 76 -16.28 -15.29 3.99
C LYS A 76 -17.67 -15.12 4.63
N LYS A 77 -17.98 -13.92 5.16
CA LYS A 77 -19.31 -13.63 5.72
C LYS A 77 -20.39 -13.62 4.65
N TYR A 78 -20.06 -13.18 3.45
CA TYR A 78 -20.98 -13.21 2.31
C TYR A 78 -21.21 -14.63 1.79
N LEU A 79 -20.15 -15.43 1.65
CA LEU A 79 -20.22 -16.86 1.32
C LEU A 79 -21.08 -17.63 2.33
N TYR A 80 -20.90 -17.36 3.62
CA TYR A 80 -21.76 -17.91 4.68
C TYR A 80 -23.24 -17.57 4.48
N TYR A 81 -23.55 -16.32 4.13
CA TYR A 81 -24.92 -15.91 3.83
C TYR A 81 -25.47 -16.61 2.58
N ARG A 82 -24.61 -16.90 1.59
CA ARG A 82 -24.98 -17.65 0.38
C ARG A 82 -25.05 -19.15 0.61
N GLY A 83 -24.60 -19.69 1.74
CA GLY A 83 -24.72 -21.10 2.12
C GLY A 83 -23.41 -21.89 2.15
N ILE A 84 -22.27 -21.25 1.89
CA ILE A 84 -20.93 -21.87 1.97
C ILE A 84 -20.32 -21.54 3.34
N LYS A 85 -20.11 -22.55 4.17
CA LYS A 85 -19.59 -22.38 5.53
C LYS A 85 -18.10 -22.69 5.55
N LEU A 86 -17.28 -21.71 5.91
CA LEU A 86 -15.84 -21.86 6.12
C LEU A 86 -15.56 -21.66 7.61
N THR A 87 -14.96 -22.63 8.30
CA THR A 87 -14.56 -22.45 9.71
C THR A 87 -13.27 -21.62 9.79
N LYS A 88 -12.80 -21.26 10.99
CA LYS A 88 -11.54 -20.51 11.11
C LYS A 88 -10.35 -21.44 10.92
N GLU A 89 -10.50 -22.64 11.43
CA GLU A 89 -9.57 -23.76 11.40
C GLU A 89 -9.30 -24.15 9.94
N ASP A 90 -10.36 -24.40 9.15
CA ASP A 90 -10.21 -24.75 7.73
C ASP A 90 -9.49 -23.65 6.95
N VAL A 91 -9.78 -22.38 7.25
CA VAL A 91 -9.13 -21.24 6.58
C VAL A 91 -7.66 -21.17 6.91
N SER A 92 -7.24 -21.46 8.15
CA SER A 92 -5.82 -21.47 8.51
C SER A 92 -5.06 -22.67 7.96
N GLU A 93 -5.74 -23.78 7.72
CA GLU A 93 -5.12 -25.02 7.22
C GLU A 93 -5.03 -25.05 5.70
N ASN A 94 -6.01 -24.45 5.00
CA ASN A 94 -6.13 -24.56 3.54
C ASN A 94 -5.76 -23.27 2.77
N LEU A 95 -5.57 -22.13 3.43
CA LEU A 95 -5.31 -20.86 2.74
C LEU A 95 -4.03 -20.17 3.21
N ASP A 96 -3.20 -19.83 2.24
CA ASP A 96 -1.96 -19.08 2.41
C ASP A 96 -2.17 -17.61 2.06
N PHE A 97 -2.04 -16.74 3.07
CA PHE A 97 -2.09 -15.29 2.87
C PHE A 97 -0.68 -14.71 2.70
N PRO A 98 -0.52 -13.69 1.83
CA PRO A 98 0.78 -13.08 1.63
C PRO A 98 1.34 -12.49 2.93
N LEU A 99 2.67 -12.58 3.09
CA LEU A 99 3.38 -12.04 4.23
C LEU A 99 3.47 -10.51 4.12
N LYS A 100 3.37 -9.84 5.26
CA LYS A 100 3.60 -8.39 5.34
C LYS A 100 5.08 -8.14 5.11
N ILE A 101 5.45 -7.46 4.03
CA ILE A 101 6.76 -6.80 3.96
C ILE A 101 6.67 -5.62 4.92
N GLU A 102 7.37 -5.70 6.04
CA GLU A 102 7.47 -4.56 6.95
C GLU A 102 8.34 -3.50 6.29
N GLU A 103 7.72 -2.47 5.74
CA GLU A 103 8.43 -1.20 5.57
C GLU A 103 8.84 -0.73 6.97
N SER A 104 10.14 -0.65 7.20
CA SER A 104 10.69 -0.05 8.41
C SER A 104 10.28 1.41 8.43
N HIS A 105 9.16 1.72 9.10
CA HIS A 105 8.85 3.08 9.49
C HIS A 105 9.92 3.52 10.48
N TYR A 106 10.98 4.14 9.97
CA TYR A 106 11.93 4.82 10.84
C TYR A 106 11.16 5.89 11.62
N PRO A 107 11.31 5.95 12.95
CA PRO A 107 10.67 7.00 13.72
C PRO A 107 11.13 8.37 13.19
N PRO A 108 10.23 9.37 13.11
CA PRO A 108 10.53 10.70 12.55
C PRO A 108 11.69 11.43 13.26
N SER A 109 12.13 10.93 14.42
CA SER A 109 13.33 11.40 15.12
C SER A 109 14.61 11.28 14.31
N LEU A 110 14.74 10.27 13.42
CA LEU A 110 15.92 10.14 12.55
C LEU A 110 15.91 11.16 11.41
N GLU A 111 14.75 11.40 10.80
CA GLU A 111 14.58 12.38 9.72
C GLU A 111 14.96 13.79 10.15
N VAL A 112 14.50 14.24 11.32
CA VAL A 112 14.81 15.58 11.83
C VAL A 112 16.33 15.78 11.99
N SER A 113 17.06 14.74 12.40
CA SER A 113 18.52 14.81 12.54
C SER A 113 19.22 14.94 11.18
N ILE A 114 18.76 14.21 10.17
CA ILE A 114 19.31 14.24 8.81
C ILE A 114 19.00 15.58 8.15
N PHE A 115 17.75 16.06 8.25
CA PHE A 115 17.36 17.37 7.75
C PHE A 115 18.15 18.51 8.41
N LYS A 116 18.35 18.47 9.74
CA LYS A 116 19.20 19.46 10.43
C LYS A 116 20.64 19.43 9.92
N ASN A 117 21.21 18.24 9.72
CA ASN A 117 22.58 18.10 9.22
C ASN A 117 22.73 18.60 7.78
N ILE A 118 21.75 18.29 6.91
CA ILE A 118 21.70 18.81 5.54
C ILE A 118 21.57 20.35 5.56
N LEU A 119 20.69 20.91 6.40
CA LEU A 119 20.50 22.35 6.53
C LEU A 119 21.79 23.04 6.99
N ILE A 120 22.47 22.50 8.00
CA ILE A 120 23.77 23.01 8.49
C ILE A 120 24.82 22.97 7.38
N CYS A 121 24.89 21.88 6.60
CA CYS A 121 25.80 21.77 5.48
C CYS A 121 25.51 22.83 4.40
N LEU A 122 24.24 23.03 4.03
CA LEU A 122 23.83 24.05 3.06
C LEU A 122 24.14 25.47 3.56
N MET A 123 23.90 25.76 4.84
CA MET A 123 24.25 27.05 5.45
C MET A 123 25.76 27.29 5.44
N LYS A 124 26.57 26.29 5.78
CA LYS A 124 28.05 26.37 5.71
C LYS A 124 28.55 26.60 4.29
N ILE A 125 27.95 25.94 3.29
CA ILE A 125 28.28 26.14 1.87
C ILE A 125 27.94 27.56 1.43
N SER A 126 26.77 28.08 1.83
CA SER A 126 26.34 29.45 1.52
C SER A 126 27.29 30.51 2.11
N LEU A 127 27.66 30.37 3.38
CA LEU A 127 28.64 31.25 4.06
C LEU A 127 30.03 31.20 3.41
N LYS A 128 30.48 30.00 3.00
CA LYS A 128 31.78 29.84 2.32
C LYS A 128 31.78 30.49 0.93
N LYS A 129 30.68 30.42 0.19
CA LYS A 129 30.54 31.11 -1.11
C LYS A 129 30.54 32.64 -0.95
N HIS A 130 29.82 33.16 0.04
CA HIS A 130 29.75 34.61 0.29
C HIS A 130 31.11 35.18 0.74
N THR A 131 31.85 34.47 1.60
CA THR A 131 33.20 34.89 2.03
C THR A 131 34.24 34.83 0.92
N VAL A 132 34.16 33.88 -0.01
CA VAL A 132 35.04 33.84 -1.20
C VAL A 132 34.72 34.99 -2.16
N TYR A 133 33.43 35.29 -2.40
CA TYR A 133 33.01 36.37 -3.27
C TYR A 133 33.54 37.73 -2.79
N TRP A 134 33.35 38.07 -1.51
CA TRP A 134 33.82 39.34 -0.95
C TRP A 134 35.35 39.45 -0.91
N LYS A 135 36.09 38.36 -0.67
CA LYS A 135 37.56 38.36 -0.76
C LYS A 135 38.05 38.65 -2.18
N SER A 136 37.37 38.13 -3.20
CA SER A 136 37.68 38.41 -4.59
C SER A 136 37.35 39.85 -4.98
N VAL A 137 36.21 40.38 -4.53
CA VAL A 137 35.81 41.78 -4.76
C VAL A 137 36.79 42.75 -4.09
N ILE A 138 37.19 42.51 -2.83
CA ILE A 138 38.16 43.34 -2.13
C ILE A 138 39.52 43.32 -2.85
N ARG A 139 40.00 42.15 -3.31
CA ARG A 139 41.25 42.06 -4.10
C ARG A 139 41.17 42.84 -5.41
N LEU A 140 40.06 42.76 -6.13
CA LEU A 140 39.84 43.50 -7.37
C LEU A 140 39.84 45.02 -7.13
N VAL A 141 39.16 45.48 -6.09
CA VAL A 141 39.16 46.91 -5.71
C VAL A 141 40.56 47.39 -5.33
N PHE A 142 41.34 46.58 -4.61
CA PHE A 142 42.71 46.91 -4.21
C PHE A 142 43.66 46.99 -5.41
N ILE A 143 43.58 46.03 -6.35
CA ILE A 143 44.40 46.02 -7.58
C ILE A 143 44.07 47.23 -8.47
N VAL A 144 42.79 47.55 -8.66
CA VAL A 144 42.37 48.71 -9.45
C VAL A 144 42.78 50.04 -8.79
N GLY A 145 42.77 50.12 -7.45
CA GLY A 145 43.24 51.30 -6.72
C GLY A 145 44.75 51.54 -6.81
N ILE A 146 45.55 50.48 -6.89
CA ILE A 146 47.01 50.57 -7.10
C ILE A 146 47.33 50.99 -8.54
N LEU A 147 46.62 50.44 -9.53
CA LEU A 147 46.84 50.78 -10.96
C LEU A 147 46.42 52.21 -11.33
N LYS A 148 45.62 52.90 -10.50
CA LYS A 148 45.22 54.30 -10.70
C LYS A 148 46.16 55.31 -10.03
N ASN A 149 47.17 54.87 -9.28
CA ASN A 149 48.15 55.71 -8.58
C ASN A 149 49.58 55.54 -9.12
N VAL A 150 49.74 55.04 -10.36
CA VAL A 150 51.00 54.98 -11.11
C VAL A 150 50.90 55.89 -12.32
#